data_AF-A0A8T4JK37-F1
#
_entry.id   AF-A0A8T4JK37-F1
#
_cell.length_a   1.000
_cell.length_b   1.000
_cell.length_c   1.000
_cell.angle_alpha   90.00
_cell.angle_beta   90.00
_cell.angle_gamma   90.00
#
_symmetry.space_group_name_H-M   'P 1'
#
loop_
_entity.id
_entity.type
_entity.pdbx_description
1 polymer ?
#
loop_
_entity_poly.entity_id
_entity_poly.type
_entity_poly.pdbx_seq_one_letter_code
_entity_poly.pdbx_strand_id
1 'polypeptide(L)'
;MNSNKKINKNMNDLDYYRGRLEKVRLTKRITKNISLGFINDNRVYVFNGPEYVNDECLIRFDFDIKTKRKLPLGNFITHNIPEDFLGLSHEEYILFALWTNDMEKREIAPTIEEIRQYYNPGKLTSFYFFSKDFTNRHGRFQVTSEKVSPHHNTLPKILRNLSNHEYTVRLIVTESINQLQDIDSAIGLEGLAAIRMEPAYE
;
A
#
# COMPACT_ATOMS: atom_id res chain seq x y z
N MET A 1 -30.29 -5.73 21.48
CA MET A 1 -30.02 -7.04 20.83
C MET A 1 -29.33 -6.76 19.50
N ASN A 2 -28.01 -6.91 19.47
CA ASN A 2 -27.18 -6.62 18.30
C ASN A 2 -27.31 -7.75 17.27
N SER A 3 -27.83 -7.44 16.08
CA SER A 3 -27.76 -8.35 14.94
C SER A 3 -26.34 -8.32 14.38
N ASN A 4 -25.53 -9.30 14.78
CA ASN A 4 -24.32 -9.68 14.07
C ASN A 4 -24.70 -10.14 12.65
N LYS A 5 -24.71 -9.23 11.69
CA LYS A 5 -24.66 -9.60 10.27
C LYS A 5 -23.24 -10.07 9.98
N LYS A 6 -22.99 -11.37 10.17
CA LYS A 6 -21.91 -12.07 9.45
C LYS A 6 -22.24 -11.96 7.96
N ILE A 7 -21.61 -10.99 7.31
CA ILE A 7 -21.69 -10.85 5.87
C ILE A 7 -20.87 -11.99 5.26
N ASN A 8 -21.54 -13.08 4.89
CA ASN A 8 -20.97 -14.09 3.99
C ASN A 8 -20.91 -13.48 2.58
N LYS A 9 -19.82 -12.77 2.27
CA LYS A 9 -19.55 -12.21 0.94
C LYS A 9 -18.87 -13.28 0.09
N ASN A 10 -19.54 -13.70 -0.99
CA ASN A 10 -18.92 -14.55 -2.00
C ASN A 10 -17.78 -13.78 -2.67
N MET A 11 -16.60 -14.40 -2.77
CA MET A 11 -15.41 -13.81 -3.41
C MET A 11 -15.55 -13.59 -4.93
N ASN A 12 -16.74 -13.86 -5.49
CA ASN A 12 -17.12 -13.57 -6.87
C ASN A 12 -17.43 -12.09 -7.11
N ASP A 13 -17.62 -11.31 -6.05
CA ASP A 13 -17.74 -9.85 -6.13
C ASP A 13 -16.33 -9.23 -6.16
N LEU A 14 -15.66 -9.35 -7.32
CA LEU A 14 -14.31 -8.81 -7.52
C LEU A 14 -14.27 -7.28 -7.34
N ASP A 15 -15.40 -6.61 -7.55
CA ASP A 15 -15.53 -5.17 -7.33
C ASP A 15 -15.42 -4.83 -5.84
N TYR A 16 -15.96 -5.67 -4.95
CA TYR A 16 -15.80 -5.46 -3.51
C TYR A 16 -14.33 -5.32 -3.14
N TYR A 17 -13.45 -6.21 -3.59
CA TYR A 17 -12.05 -6.23 -3.17
C TYR A 17 -11.18 -5.16 -3.85
N ARG A 18 -11.69 -4.42 -4.84
CA ARG A 18 -10.89 -3.48 -5.64
C ARG A 18 -10.31 -2.35 -4.80
N GLY A 19 -8.98 -2.28 -4.75
CA GLY A 19 -8.24 -1.29 -3.95
C GLY A 19 -8.38 -1.50 -2.44
N ARG A 20 -9.03 -2.57 -1.98
CA ARG A 20 -9.15 -2.88 -0.54
C ARG A 20 -7.84 -3.43 0.01
N LEU A 21 -7.62 -3.14 1.28
CA LEU A 21 -6.59 -3.72 2.11
C LEU A 21 -7.23 -4.79 3.00
N GLU A 22 -6.76 -6.03 2.88
CA GLU A 22 -7.36 -7.18 3.57
C GLU A 22 -6.30 -7.97 4.32
N LYS A 23 -6.72 -8.58 5.43
CA LYS A 23 -5.88 -9.49 6.20
C LYS A 23 -5.91 -10.88 5.58
N VAL A 24 -4.73 -11.46 5.36
CA VAL A 24 -4.54 -12.78 4.77
C VAL A 24 -3.65 -13.62 5.64
N ARG A 25 -4.03 -14.88 5.85
CA ARG A 25 -3.12 -15.90 6.36
C ARG A 25 -2.40 -16.57 5.20
N LEU A 26 -1.08 -16.43 5.11
CA LEU A 26 -0.28 -17.10 4.08
C LEU A 26 0.05 -18.53 4.51
N THR A 27 -0.10 -19.49 3.60
CA THR A 27 0.00 -20.92 3.94
C THR A 27 1.00 -21.69 3.10
N LYS A 28 1.32 -21.21 1.89
CA LYS A 28 2.18 -21.96 0.97
C LYS A 28 2.91 -21.05 -0.01
N ARG A 29 4.22 -21.25 -0.17
CA ARG A 29 5.01 -20.70 -1.28
C ARG A 29 4.67 -21.43 -2.59
N ILE A 30 4.33 -20.69 -3.64
CA ILE A 30 3.99 -21.21 -4.97
C ILE A 30 5.14 -21.00 -5.95
N THR A 31 5.71 -19.80 -5.96
CA THR A 31 6.93 -19.45 -6.71
C THR A 31 7.85 -18.63 -5.83
N LYS A 32 8.99 -18.16 -6.36
CA LYS A 32 9.88 -17.24 -5.65
C LYS A 32 9.21 -15.94 -5.20
N ASN A 33 8.17 -15.48 -5.91
CA ASN A 33 7.50 -14.19 -5.63
C ASN A 33 6.02 -14.35 -5.32
N ILE A 34 5.45 -15.56 -5.34
CA ILE A 34 4.01 -15.78 -5.14
C ILE A 34 3.77 -16.79 -4.02
N SER A 35 2.91 -16.41 -3.09
CA SER A 35 2.32 -17.28 -2.07
C SER A 35 0.83 -17.52 -2.31
N LEU A 36 0.32 -18.60 -1.75
CA LEU A 36 -1.11 -18.86 -1.54
C LEU A 36 -1.46 -18.49 -0.11
N GLY A 37 -2.57 -17.77 0.07
CA GLY A 37 -3.17 -17.48 1.36
C GLY A 37 -4.69 -17.57 1.33
N PHE A 38 -5.30 -17.25 2.47
CA PHE A 38 -6.74 -17.32 2.67
C PHE A 38 -7.32 -16.03 3.26
N ILE A 39 -8.48 -15.62 2.74
CA ILE A 39 -9.37 -14.58 3.30
C ILE A 39 -10.74 -15.21 3.49
N ASN A 40 -11.22 -15.32 4.73
CA ASN A 40 -12.53 -15.92 5.04
C ASN A 40 -12.74 -17.25 4.28
N ASP A 41 -11.78 -18.17 4.38
CA ASP A 41 -11.73 -19.47 3.70
C ASP A 41 -11.58 -19.45 2.16
N ASN A 42 -11.52 -18.26 1.55
CA ASN A 42 -11.30 -18.14 0.12
C ASN A 42 -9.83 -18.02 -0.23
N ARG A 43 -9.40 -18.75 -1.27
CA ARG A 43 -8.00 -18.80 -1.72
C ARG A 43 -7.61 -17.55 -2.49
N VAL A 44 -6.49 -16.94 -2.13
CA VAL A 44 -5.93 -15.79 -2.84
C VAL A 44 -4.46 -16.01 -3.12
N TYR A 45 -3.99 -15.53 -4.27
CA TYR A 45 -2.56 -15.40 -4.53
C TYR A 45 -2.05 -14.08 -3.97
N VAL A 46 -0.83 -14.10 -3.44
CA VAL A 46 -0.17 -12.94 -2.87
C VAL A 46 1.21 -12.80 -3.49
N PHE A 47 1.45 -11.67 -4.15
CA PHE A 47 2.76 -11.32 -4.69
C PHE A 47 3.65 -10.75 -3.58
N ASN A 48 4.95 -11.07 -3.59
CA ASN A 48 5.96 -10.68 -2.59
C ASN A 48 5.65 -11.14 -1.14
N GLY A 49 4.81 -12.16 -0.97
CA GLY A 49 4.54 -12.81 0.32
C GLY A 49 5.35 -14.08 0.68
N PRO A 50 6.22 -14.68 -0.17
CA PRO A 50 6.92 -15.94 0.16
C PRO A 50 7.71 -16.00 1.47
N GLU A 51 8.22 -14.87 1.97
CA GLU A 51 8.96 -14.81 3.24
C GLU A 51 8.05 -14.85 4.47
N TYR A 52 6.75 -14.57 4.31
CA TYR A 52 5.77 -14.50 5.40
C TYR A 52 4.83 -15.71 5.40
N VAL A 53 5.26 -16.84 4.84
CA VAL A 53 4.47 -18.08 4.88
C VAL A 53 4.36 -18.57 6.32
N ASN A 54 3.14 -18.89 6.74
CA ASN A 54 2.75 -19.14 8.12
C ASN A 54 2.62 -17.88 8.99
N ASP A 55 2.53 -16.70 8.38
CA ASP A 55 2.16 -15.45 9.05
C ASP A 55 0.84 -14.88 8.53
N GLU A 56 0.25 -13.98 9.33
CA GLU A 56 -0.79 -13.09 8.82
C GLU A 56 -0.13 -11.83 8.24
N CYS A 57 -0.65 -11.34 7.13
CA CYS A 57 -0.19 -10.09 6.52
C CYS A 57 -1.36 -9.28 5.97
N LEU A 58 -1.13 -7.98 5.76
CA LEU A 58 -2.01 -7.14 4.96
C LEU A 58 -1.61 -7.21 3.50
N ILE A 59 -2.60 -7.38 2.64
CA ILE A 59 -2.43 -7.33 1.18
C ILE A 59 -3.39 -6.31 0.59
N ARG A 60 -2.98 -5.69 -0.51
CA ARG A 60 -3.84 -4.82 -1.31
C ARG A 60 -4.20 -5.50 -2.63
N PHE A 61 -5.46 -5.42 -3.02
CA PHE A 61 -5.89 -5.96 -4.31
C PHE A 61 -5.98 -4.90 -5.40
N ASP A 62 -5.34 -5.17 -6.54
CA ASP A 62 -5.61 -4.50 -7.80
C ASP A 62 -6.25 -5.46 -8.78
N PHE A 63 -7.57 -5.43 -8.86
CA PHE A 63 -8.23 -6.08 -9.98
C PHE A 63 -8.08 -5.18 -11.19
N ASP A 64 -7.20 -5.58 -12.11
CA ASP A 64 -7.43 -5.28 -13.51
C ASP A 64 -8.47 -6.28 -14.01
N ILE A 65 -9.68 -5.78 -14.28
CA ILE A 65 -10.84 -6.51 -14.83
C ILE A 65 -10.46 -7.36 -16.05
N LYS A 66 -9.35 -7.03 -16.73
CA LYS A 66 -8.83 -7.74 -17.90
C LYS A 66 -8.13 -9.07 -17.59
N THR A 67 -7.73 -9.32 -16.35
CA THR A 67 -6.99 -10.55 -16.02
C THR A 67 -7.96 -11.70 -15.71
N LYS A 68 -8.11 -12.63 -16.66
CA LYS A 68 -8.87 -13.89 -16.51
C LYS A 68 -8.23 -14.88 -15.52
N ARG A 69 -7.74 -14.41 -14.36
CA ARG A 69 -7.16 -15.29 -13.34
C ARG A 69 -8.25 -16.07 -12.65
N LYS A 70 -8.00 -17.35 -12.39
CA LYS A 70 -8.92 -18.23 -11.65
C LYS A 70 -9.05 -17.84 -10.17
N LEU A 71 -8.04 -17.17 -9.61
CA LEU A 71 -8.00 -16.70 -8.22
C LEU A 71 -7.57 -15.23 -8.17
N PRO A 72 -8.03 -14.46 -7.18
CA PRO A 72 -7.55 -13.10 -6.93
C PRO A 72 -6.04 -13.07 -6.73
N LEU A 73 -5.40 -11.99 -7.18
CA LEU A 73 -4.01 -11.67 -6.84
C LEU A 73 -4.00 -10.35 -6.08
N GLY A 74 -3.38 -10.33 -4.91
CA GLY A 74 -3.03 -9.10 -4.21
C GLY A 74 -1.52 -8.95 -4.04
N ASN A 75 -1.13 -7.75 -3.67
CA ASN A 75 0.23 -7.33 -3.38
C ASN A 75 0.43 -7.34 -1.87
N PHE A 76 1.48 -7.99 -1.37
CA PHE A 76 1.89 -7.86 0.03
C PHE A 76 2.17 -6.38 0.37
N ILE A 77 1.73 -5.94 1.54
CA ILE A 77 1.93 -4.57 2.04
C ILE A 77 2.77 -4.57 3.32
N THR A 78 2.38 -5.36 4.32
CA THR A 78 3.07 -5.43 5.61
C THR A 78 2.63 -6.67 6.41
N HIS A 79 3.51 -7.20 7.26
CA HIS A 79 3.15 -8.18 8.30
C HIS A 79 2.72 -7.52 9.62
N ASN A 80 2.92 -6.20 9.75
CA ASN A 80 2.52 -5.44 10.92
C ASN A 80 1.03 -5.06 10.82
N ILE A 81 0.18 -5.93 11.35
CA ILE A 81 -1.27 -5.77 11.31
C ILE A 81 -1.75 -4.97 12.52
N PRO A 82 -2.50 -3.87 12.34
CA PRO A 82 -3.15 -3.16 13.45
C PRO A 82 -4.06 -4.08 14.27
N GLU A 83 -4.17 -3.82 15.57
CA GLU A 83 -5.12 -4.55 16.42
C GLU A 83 -6.55 -4.42 15.89
N ASP A 84 -7.32 -5.51 15.99
CA ASP A 84 -8.72 -5.58 15.55
C ASP A 84 -8.98 -5.17 14.08
N PHE A 85 -8.00 -5.35 13.18
CA PHE A 85 -8.15 -5.00 11.77
C PHE A 85 -9.28 -5.79 11.06
N LEU A 86 -10.29 -5.07 10.54
CA LEU A 86 -11.48 -5.63 9.86
C LEU A 86 -11.49 -5.45 8.33
N GLY A 87 -10.37 -5.01 7.74
CA GLY A 87 -10.27 -4.71 6.31
C GLY A 87 -10.67 -3.28 5.99
N LEU A 88 -9.92 -2.61 5.12
CA LEU A 88 -10.12 -1.20 4.78
C LEU A 88 -10.40 -1.04 3.29
N SER A 89 -11.39 -0.22 2.97
CA SER A 89 -11.63 0.25 1.61
C SER A 89 -10.53 1.20 1.16
N HIS A 90 -10.41 1.36 -0.16
CA HIS A 90 -9.43 2.27 -0.78
C HIS A 90 -9.46 3.68 -0.18
N GLU A 91 -10.62 4.17 0.25
CA GLU A 91 -10.81 5.51 0.81
C GLU A 91 -10.42 5.63 2.29
N GLU A 92 -10.29 4.52 3.01
CA GLU A 92 -10.06 4.49 4.46
C GLU A 92 -8.58 4.45 4.85
N TYR A 93 -7.65 4.24 3.91
CA TYR A 93 -6.21 4.14 4.23
C TYR A 93 -5.27 4.84 3.25
N ILE A 94 -4.13 5.30 3.77
CA ILE A 94 -2.99 5.77 2.98
C ILE A 94 -1.79 4.90 3.28
N LEU A 95 -1.11 4.46 2.22
CA LEU A 95 0.16 3.76 2.36
C LEU A 95 1.28 4.77 2.60
N PHE A 96 2.24 4.41 3.43
CA PHE A 96 3.47 5.18 3.56
C PHE A 96 4.70 4.28 3.72
N ALA A 97 5.86 4.78 3.30
CA ALA A 97 7.08 3.96 3.24
C ALA A 97 8.36 4.77 3.54
N LEU A 98 9.40 4.07 4.00
CA LEU A 98 10.71 4.66 4.31
C LEU A 98 11.74 4.36 3.21
N TRP A 99 12.16 5.38 2.48
CA TRP A 99 13.18 5.27 1.44
C TRP A 99 14.60 5.34 2.02
N THR A 100 15.19 4.18 2.27
CA THR A 100 16.50 4.04 2.90
C THR A 100 17.64 4.11 1.87
N ASN A 101 18.88 4.23 2.32
CA ASN A 101 20.03 4.43 1.43
C ASN A 101 20.48 3.16 0.70
N ASP A 102 20.14 1.98 1.23
CA ASP A 102 20.36 0.67 0.63
C ASP A 102 19.40 0.40 -0.56
N MET A 103 18.31 1.17 -0.67
CA MET A 103 17.44 1.17 -1.85
C MET A 103 18.05 2.12 -2.89
N GLU A 104 18.90 1.57 -3.77
CA GLU A 104 19.75 2.28 -4.75
C GLU A 104 19.07 3.50 -5.42
N LYS A 105 19.31 4.70 -4.91
CA LYS A 105 18.70 5.95 -5.41
C LYS A 105 19.40 6.40 -6.69
N ARG A 106 18.71 6.38 -7.82
CA ARG A 106 19.28 6.85 -9.10
C ARG A 106 19.16 8.37 -9.29
N GLU A 107 18.17 8.99 -8.66
CA GLU A 107 17.87 10.42 -8.77
C GLU A 107 17.60 11.08 -7.39
N ILE A 108 17.27 12.37 -7.39
CA ILE A 108 16.91 13.14 -6.18
C ILE A 108 15.65 12.57 -5.50
N ALA A 109 14.73 12.02 -6.28
CA ALA A 109 13.53 11.33 -5.80
C ALA A 109 13.46 9.95 -6.48
N PRO A 110 12.88 8.93 -5.82
CA PRO A 110 12.66 7.65 -6.48
C PRO A 110 11.69 7.79 -7.65
N THR A 111 11.88 6.95 -8.65
CA THR A 111 10.97 6.75 -9.77
C THR A 111 9.83 5.81 -9.37
N ILE A 112 8.73 5.80 -10.13
CA ILE A 112 7.64 4.82 -9.91
C ILE A 112 8.14 3.38 -10.04
N GLU A 113 9.09 3.11 -10.93
CA GLU A 113 9.59 1.76 -11.15
C GLU A 113 10.42 1.27 -9.96
N GLU A 114 11.27 2.13 -9.39
CA GLU A 114 11.98 1.81 -8.14
C GLU A 114 10.99 1.54 -7.00
N ILE A 115 9.97 2.36 -6.83
CA ILE A 115 8.92 2.09 -5.82
C ILE A 115 8.21 0.76 -6.07
N ARG A 116 7.94 0.40 -7.33
CA ARG A 116 7.33 -0.89 -7.67
C ARG A 116 8.26 -2.06 -7.41
N GLN A 117 9.55 -1.91 -7.67
CA GLN A 117 10.54 -2.93 -7.39
C GLN A 117 10.62 -3.20 -5.88
N TYR A 118 10.81 -2.16 -5.08
CA TYR A 118 11.05 -2.32 -3.64
C TYR A 118 9.78 -2.50 -2.82
N TYR A 119 8.66 -1.88 -3.15
CA TYR A 119 7.44 -1.95 -2.33
C TYR A 119 6.29 -2.66 -3.00
N ASN A 120 6.24 -2.62 -4.32
CA ASN A 120 5.18 -3.17 -5.13
C ASN A 120 3.76 -2.91 -4.57
N PRO A 121 3.36 -1.65 -4.32
CA PRO A 121 2.06 -1.33 -3.72
C PRO A 121 0.87 -1.67 -4.62
N GLY A 122 1.16 -2.07 -5.86
CA GLY A 122 0.16 -2.33 -6.89
C GLY A 122 0.03 -1.18 -7.89
N LYS A 123 -1.21 -0.83 -8.28
CA LYS A 123 -1.54 0.16 -9.32
C LYS A 123 -1.24 1.59 -8.86
N LEU A 124 0.03 1.96 -9.00
CA LEU A 124 0.58 3.27 -8.69
C LEU A 124 0.68 4.14 -9.96
N THR A 125 0.05 5.31 -9.96
CA THR A 125 0.13 6.32 -11.04
C THR A 125 0.95 7.54 -10.64
N SER A 126 0.94 7.88 -9.36
CA SER A 126 1.77 8.92 -8.76
C SER A 126 1.93 8.69 -7.27
N PHE A 127 2.95 9.30 -6.67
CA PHE A 127 3.15 9.35 -5.22
C PHE A 127 3.83 10.64 -4.81
N TYR A 128 3.83 10.91 -3.51
CA TYR A 128 4.57 12.03 -2.93
C TYR A 128 5.82 11.53 -2.23
N PHE A 129 6.94 12.20 -2.48
CA PHE A 129 8.22 11.92 -1.87
C PHE A 129 8.71 13.11 -1.03
N PHE A 130 9.20 12.81 0.17
CA PHE A 130 9.74 13.76 1.14
C PHE A 130 11.21 13.41 1.40
N SER A 131 12.12 14.23 0.87
CA SER A 131 13.55 14.08 1.13
C SER A 131 13.91 14.50 2.55
N LYS A 132 15.11 14.08 2.99
CA LYS A 132 15.60 14.31 4.35
C LYS A 132 15.66 15.80 4.75
N ASP A 133 15.98 16.70 3.82
CA ASP A 133 16.20 18.14 4.07
C ASP A 133 14.96 19.00 3.80
N PHE A 134 13.83 18.63 4.39
CA PHE A 134 12.50 19.14 4.03
C PHE A 134 12.17 20.58 4.48
N THR A 135 13.13 21.38 4.95
CA THR A 135 12.86 22.62 5.70
C THR A 135 12.04 23.70 4.97
N ASN A 136 11.95 23.69 3.63
CA ASN A 136 10.80 24.18 2.84
C ASN A 136 11.17 24.25 1.34
N ARG A 137 10.17 24.08 0.47
CA ARG A 137 10.20 24.21 -1.01
C ARG A 137 11.09 23.27 -1.83
N HIS A 138 12.18 22.72 -1.30
CA HIS A 138 13.14 21.95 -2.11
C HIS A 138 13.17 20.44 -1.84
N GLY A 139 12.51 19.95 -0.78
CA GLY A 139 12.56 18.52 -0.41
C GLY A 139 11.27 17.73 -0.64
N ARG A 140 10.22 18.33 -1.21
CA ARG A 140 8.95 17.67 -1.52
C ARG A 140 8.83 17.49 -3.01
N PHE A 141 8.47 16.30 -3.45
CA PHE A 141 8.30 15.99 -4.85
C PHE A 141 6.99 15.25 -5.07
N GLN A 142 6.29 15.60 -6.15
CA GLN A 142 5.27 14.76 -6.73
C GLN A 142 5.93 13.99 -7.88
N VAL A 143 5.90 12.67 -7.77
CA VAL A 143 6.43 11.76 -8.77
C VAL A 143 5.25 11.12 -9.50
N THR A 144 5.22 11.25 -10.82
CA THR A 144 4.28 10.53 -11.70
C THR A 144 5.06 9.57 -12.60
N SER A 145 4.34 8.81 -13.43
CA SER A 145 4.99 7.93 -14.43
C SER A 145 5.84 8.70 -15.45
N GLU A 146 5.57 9.99 -15.63
CA GLU A 146 6.17 10.80 -16.69
C GLU A 146 7.16 11.84 -16.16
N LYS A 147 7.02 12.27 -14.91
CA LYS A 147 7.83 13.38 -14.38
C LYS A 147 8.01 13.33 -12.87
N VAL A 148 9.14 13.87 -12.42
CA VAL A 148 9.37 14.30 -11.05
C VAL A 148 9.24 15.81 -11.00
N SER A 149 8.42 16.35 -10.09
CA SER A 149 8.20 17.79 -9.97
C SER A 149 8.23 18.25 -8.52
N PRO A 150 8.88 19.39 -8.20
CA PRO A 150 8.81 19.98 -6.87
C PRO A 150 7.36 20.23 -6.45
N HIS A 151 7.07 20.01 -5.18
CA HIS A 151 5.73 20.19 -4.62
C HIS A 151 5.73 21.10 -3.39
N HIS A 152 4.83 22.09 -3.40
CA HIS A 152 4.81 23.14 -2.38
C HIS A 152 3.61 23.07 -1.41
N ASN A 153 2.75 22.06 -1.55
CA ASN A 153 1.59 21.89 -0.67
C ASN A 153 1.97 21.28 0.68
N THR A 154 1.33 21.75 1.75
CA THR A 154 1.43 21.16 3.09
C THR A 154 0.97 19.71 3.10
N LEU A 155 1.42 18.92 4.08
CA LEU A 155 1.01 17.52 4.22
C LEU A 155 -0.52 17.37 4.33
N PRO A 156 -1.26 18.15 5.13
CA PRO A 156 -2.73 18.09 5.12
C PRO A 156 -3.35 18.33 3.74
N LYS A 157 -2.81 19.28 2.97
CA LYS A 157 -3.30 19.55 1.60
C LYS A 157 -2.97 18.39 0.64
N ILE A 158 -1.82 17.74 0.80
CA ILE A 158 -1.45 16.53 0.06
C ILE A 158 -2.43 15.39 0.36
N LEU A 159 -2.73 15.13 1.63
CA LEU A 159 -3.64 14.06 2.06
C LEU A 159 -5.05 14.23 1.48
N ARG A 160 -5.57 15.46 1.48
CA ARG A 160 -6.87 15.78 0.87
C ARG A 160 -6.88 15.56 -0.64
N ASN A 161 -5.79 15.88 -1.33
CA ASN A 161 -5.68 15.65 -2.78
C ASN A 161 -5.58 14.17 -3.14
N LEU A 162 -4.84 13.38 -2.34
CA LEU A 162 -4.71 11.93 -2.54
C LEU A 162 -6.07 11.23 -2.47
N SER A 163 -6.99 11.74 -1.66
CA SER A 163 -8.32 11.15 -1.45
C SER A 163 -9.24 11.22 -2.68
N ASN A 164 -8.88 11.97 -3.73
CA ASN A 164 -9.70 12.13 -4.93
C ASN A 164 -9.38 11.13 -6.07
N HIS A 165 -8.43 10.22 -5.89
CA HIS A 165 -8.05 9.27 -6.93
C HIS A 165 -8.76 7.92 -6.76
N GLU A 166 -9.65 7.58 -7.69
CA GLU A 166 -10.39 6.32 -7.68
C GLU A 166 -9.47 5.12 -7.94
N TYR A 167 -9.36 4.22 -6.96
CA TYR A 167 -8.73 2.89 -7.05
C TYR A 167 -7.24 2.84 -7.46
N THR A 168 -6.51 3.95 -7.42
CA THR A 168 -5.03 3.95 -7.54
C THR A 168 -4.40 4.08 -6.17
N VAL A 169 -3.27 3.44 -5.94
CA VAL A 169 -2.52 3.55 -4.67
C VAL A 169 -2.35 5.02 -4.23
N ARG A 170 -2.68 5.31 -2.97
CA ARG A 170 -2.35 6.57 -2.29
C ARG A 170 -1.09 6.34 -1.45
N LEU A 171 0.05 6.85 -1.90
CA LEU A 171 1.34 6.58 -1.30
C LEU A 171 2.10 7.86 -0.97
N ILE A 172 2.68 7.88 0.24
CA ILE A 172 3.69 8.86 0.65
C ILE A 172 4.98 8.13 1.00
N VAL A 173 6.10 8.59 0.45
CA VAL A 173 7.43 8.03 0.71
C VAL A 173 8.29 9.10 1.37
N THR A 174 9.08 8.73 2.37
CA THR A 174 10.00 9.66 3.05
C THR A 174 11.37 9.01 3.27
N GLU A 175 12.44 9.81 3.31
CA GLU A 175 13.78 9.33 3.70
C GLU A 175 14.06 9.40 5.21
N SER A 176 13.17 10.04 5.98
CA SER A 176 13.40 10.34 7.39
C SER A 176 12.45 9.58 8.29
N ILE A 177 13.01 8.81 9.23
CA ILE A 177 12.24 8.09 10.25
C ILE A 177 11.39 9.06 11.09
N ASN A 178 11.90 10.25 11.40
CA ASN A 178 11.14 11.24 12.15
C ASN A 178 9.94 11.75 11.34
N GLN A 179 10.13 12.00 10.04
CA GLN A 179 9.02 12.40 9.15
C GLN A 179 7.99 11.27 9.00
N LEU A 180 8.41 10.01 9.09
CA LEU A 180 7.51 8.88 9.02
C LEU A 180 6.49 8.89 10.17
N GLN A 181 6.91 9.26 11.37
CA GLN A 181 6.01 9.45 12.53
C GLN A 181 5.08 10.67 12.35
N ASP A 182 5.60 11.76 11.79
CA ASP A 182 4.79 12.94 11.47
C ASP A 182 3.73 12.64 10.41
N ILE A 183 4.09 11.84 9.40
CA ILE A 183 3.18 11.41 8.32
C ILE A 183 2.09 10.51 8.87
N ASP A 184 2.45 9.49 9.66
CA ASP A 184 1.51 8.59 10.34
C ASP A 184 0.49 9.39 11.16
N SER A 185 0.97 10.28 12.02
CA SER A 185 0.13 11.15 12.85
C SER A 185 -0.80 12.04 12.02
N ALA A 186 -0.29 12.64 10.94
CA ALA A 186 -1.09 13.50 10.07
C ALA A 186 -2.17 12.75 9.28
N ILE A 187 -1.89 11.52 8.85
CA ILE A 187 -2.90 10.65 8.21
C ILE A 187 -4.01 10.33 9.20
N GLY A 188 -3.66 9.96 10.43
CA GLY A 188 -4.62 9.69 11.50
C GLY A 188 -5.51 10.90 11.85
N LEU A 189 -4.95 12.11 11.86
CA LEU A 189 -5.72 13.35 12.12
C LEU A 189 -6.77 13.65 11.05
N GLU A 190 -6.58 13.20 9.81
CA GLU A 190 -7.57 13.32 8.74
C GLU A 190 -8.56 12.13 8.73
N GLY A 191 -8.55 11.27 9.77
CA GLY A 191 -9.48 10.15 9.96
C GLY A 191 -9.18 8.94 9.08
N LEU A 192 -7.95 8.82 8.58
CA LEU A 192 -7.51 7.73 7.72
C LEU A 192 -6.59 6.79 8.49
N ALA A 193 -6.59 5.50 8.14
CA ALA A 193 -5.60 4.56 8.63
C ALA A 193 -4.26 4.77 7.90
N ALA A 194 -3.20 5.00 8.66
CA ALA A 194 -1.85 5.02 8.13
C ALA A 194 -1.32 3.58 8.10
N ILE A 195 -0.96 3.10 6.91
CA ILE A 195 -0.43 1.73 6.74
C ILE A 195 1.00 1.81 6.25
N ARG A 196 1.93 1.44 7.14
CA ARG A 196 3.35 1.40 6.79
C ARG A 196 3.60 0.21 5.87
N MET A 197 4.25 0.47 4.75
CA MET A 197 4.72 -0.57 3.85
C MET A 197 6.05 -1.13 4.31
N GLU A 198 6.24 -2.41 4.02
CA GLU A 198 7.52 -3.09 4.10
C GLU A 198 8.10 -3.31 2.71
N PRO A 199 9.43 -3.29 2.57
CA PRO A 199 10.04 -3.63 1.31
C PRO A 199 9.80 -5.11 0.98
N ALA A 200 9.51 -5.37 -0.28
CA ALA A 200 9.58 -6.67 -0.90
C ALA A 200 11.06 -7.11 -0.97
N TYR A 201 11.39 -8.15 -0.22
CA TYR A 201 12.70 -8.79 -0.30
C TYR A 201 12.77 -9.67 -1.55
N GLU A 202 13.89 -9.59 -2.29
CA GLU A 202 14.21 -10.47 -3.44
C GLU A 202 14.76 -11.84 -3.01
#